data_AF-A0A248TG56-F1
#
_entry.id   AF-A0A248TG56-F1
#
_cell.length_a   1.000
_cell.length_b   1.000
_cell.length_c   1.000
_cell.angle_alpha   90.00
_cell.angle_beta   90.00
_cell.angle_gamma   90.00
#
_symmetry.space_group_name_H-M   'P 1'
#
loop_
_entity.id
_entity.type
_entity.pdbx_description
1 polymer ?
#
loop_
_entity_poly.entity_id
_entity_poly.type
_entity_poly.pdbx_seq_one_letter_code
_entity_poly.pdbx_strand_id
1 'polypeptide(L)' 'MSKKERKWKRIYLFIMLFVYILFVPISLFEWLLSGDRFPIAATVVAIALPFMRKNHLNTIRREETGSVQK' A
#
# COMPACT_ATOMS: atom_id res chain seq x y z
N MET A 1 0.94 -20.10 4.00
CA MET A 1 0.75 -18.93 3.10
C MET A 1 0.69 -19.44 1.69
N SER A 2 -0.42 -19.18 1.02
CA SER A 2 -0.58 -19.52 -0.38
C SER A 2 0.45 -18.83 -1.27
N LYS A 3 0.72 -19.44 -2.43
CA LYS A 3 1.57 -18.87 -3.48
C LYS A 3 1.04 -17.49 -3.92
N LYS A 4 -0.29 -17.30 -3.95
CA LYS A 4 -0.93 -16.00 -4.24
C LYS A 4 -0.62 -14.96 -3.17
N GLU A 5 -0.78 -15.30 -1.89
CA GLU A 5 -0.51 -14.40 -0.76
C GLU A 5 0.95 -13.92 -0.74
N ARG A 6 1.92 -14.82 -1.00
CA ARG A 6 3.35 -14.46 -1.09
C ARG A 6 3.66 -13.53 -2.26
N LYS A 7 3.04 -13.75 -3.43
CA LYS A 7 3.20 -12.88 -4.60
C LYS A 7 2.67 -11.47 -4.31
N TRP A 8 1.47 -11.36 -3.75
CA TRP A 8 0.88 -10.08 -3.37
C TRP A 8 1.68 -9.35 -2.29
N LYS A 9 2.22 -10.06 -1.29
CA LYS A 9 3.12 -9.46 -0.30
C LYS A 9 4.35 -8.80 -0.94
N ARG A 10 4.95 -9.41 -1.96
CA ARG A 10 6.07 -8.78 -2.70
C ARG A 10 5.63 -7.55 -3.48
N ILE A 11 4.49 -7.63 -4.19
CA ILE A 11 3.94 -6.49 -4.93
C ILE A 11 3.70 -5.31 -3.98
N TYR A 12 3.04 -5.55 -2.85
CA TYR A 12 2.82 -4.52 -1.83
C TYR A 12 4.13 -3.96 -1.27
N LEU A 13 5.18 -4.77 -1.15
CA LEU A 13 6.49 -4.29 -0.71
C LEU A 13 7.10 -3.32 -1.73
N PHE A 14 7.06 -3.64 -3.02
CA PHE A 14 7.52 -2.74 -4.08
C PHE A 14 6.70 -1.44 -4.13
N ILE A 15 5.37 -1.54 -4.04
CA ILE A 15 4.48 -0.37 -4.03
C ILE A 15 4.77 0.50 -2.80
N MET A 16 4.90 -0.10 -1.61
CA MET A 16 5.29 0.61 -0.40
C MET A 16 6.62 1.32 -0.60
N LEU A 17 7.64 0.61 -1.09
CA LEU A 17 8.96 1.19 -1.30
C LEU A 17 8.89 2.41 -2.23
N PHE A 18 8.18 2.30 -3.36
CA PHE A 18 7.97 3.39 -4.29
C PHE A 18 7.25 4.57 -3.64
N VAL A 19 6.15 4.32 -2.92
CA VAL A 19 5.34 5.37 -2.31
C VAL A 19 6.10 6.09 -1.19
N TYR A 20 6.78 5.34 -0.31
CA TYR A 20 7.44 5.93 0.85
C TYR A 20 8.83 6.52 0.54
N ILE A 21 9.55 6.01 -0.48
CA ILE A 21 10.90 6.51 -0.81
C ILE A 21 10.87 7.57 -1.92
N LEU A 22 9.94 7.47 -2.87
CA LEU A 22 9.88 8.40 -4.00
C LEU A 22 8.69 9.35 -3.85
N PHE A 23 7.47 8.82 -3.83
CA PHE A 23 6.28 9.68 -3.92
C PHE A 23 6.13 10.63 -2.72
N VAL A 24 6.13 10.11 -1.49
CA VAL A 24 5.98 10.92 -0.28
C VAL A 24 7.12 11.93 -0.12
N PRO A 25 8.41 11.55 -0.27
CA PRO A 25 9.50 12.51 -0.17
C PRO A 25 9.45 13.58 -1.25
N ILE A 26 9.18 13.21 -2.51
CA ILE A 26 9.07 14.18 -3.62
C ILE A 26 7.93 15.17 -3.33
N SER A 27 6.75 14.69 -2.95
CA SER A 27 5.62 15.58 -2.62
C SER A 27 5.90 16.48 -1.40
N LEU A 28 6.66 16.00 -0.41
CA LEU A 28 7.09 16.82 0.72
C LEU A 28 8.13 17.86 0.31
N PHE A 29 9.10 17.49 -0.53
CA PHE A 29 10.09 18.42 -1.08
C PHE A 29 9.45 19.50 -1.93
N GLU A 30 8.52 19.12 -2.81
CA GLU A 30 7.75 20.07 -3.64
C GLU A 30 6.97 21.05 -2.76
N TRP A 31 6.30 20.54 -1.72
CA TRP A 31 5.62 21.38 -0.74
C TRP A 31 6.58 22.35 -0.03
N LEU A 32 7.73 21.86 0.44
CA LEU A 32 8.77 22.64 1.13
C LEU A 32 9.42 23.71 0.24
N LEU A 33 9.63 23.41 -1.04
CA LEU A 33 10.35 24.29 -1.98
C LEU A 33 9.43 25.29 -2.68
N SER A 34 8.21 24.87 -3.02
CA SER A 34 7.25 25.71 -3.75
C SER A 34 6.34 26.51 -2.81
N GLY A 35 6.30 26.19 -1.51
CA GLY A 35 5.40 26.82 -0.53
C GLY A 35 3.92 26.55 -0.81
N ASP A 36 3.64 25.49 -1.57
CA ASP A 36 2.32 25.20 -2.12
C ASP A 36 1.38 24.59 -1.07
N ARG A 37 0.17 24.20 -1.46
CA ARG A 37 -0.76 23.53 -0.52
C ARG A 37 -0.19 22.21 -0.01
N PHE A 38 -0.47 21.92 1.28
CA PHE A 38 -0.03 20.67 1.93
C PHE A 38 -0.42 19.44 1.08
N PRO A 39 0.47 18.44 0.93
CA PRO A 39 0.27 17.31 0.02
C PRO A 39 -0.68 16.26 0.63
N ILE A 40 -1.95 16.64 0.80
CA ILE A 40 -3.02 15.80 1.40
C ILE A 40 -3.10 14.45 0.69
N ALA A 41 -3.00 14.43 -0.65
CA ALA A 41 -3.03 13.19 -1.42
C ALA A 41 -1.90 12.23 -1.03
N ALA A 42 -0.66 12.74 -0.86
CA ALA A 42 0.47 11.92 -0.46
C ALA A 42 0.29 11.35 0.95
N THR A 43 -0.21 12.17 1.89
CA THR A 43 -0.52 11.73 3.26
C THR A 43 -1.63 10.67 3.28
N VAL A 44 -2.72 10.89 2.54
CA VAL A 44 -3.84 9.93 2.48
C VAL A 44 -3.38 8.61 1.88
N VAL A 45 -2.61 8.63 0.79
CA VAL A 45 -2.07 7.41 0.18
C VAL A 45 -1.13 6.69 1.14
N ALA A 46 -0.22 7.42 1.80
CA ALA A 46 0.71 6.84 2.78
C ALA A 46 -0.01 6.16 3.95
N ILE A 47 -1.18 6.67 4.37
CA ILE A 47 -1.98 6.06 5.42
C ILE A 47 -2.86 4.92 4.86
N ALA A 48 -3.51 5.11 3.72
CA ALA A 48 -4.44 4.14 3.17
C ALA A 48 -3.78 2.84 2.70
N LEU A 49 -2.55 2.91 2.18
CA LEU A 49 -1.82 1.77 1.63
C LEU A 49 -1.67 0.58 2.62
N PRO A 50 -1.23 0.78 3.88
CA PRO A 50 -1.14 -0.32 4.84
C PRO A 50 -2.51 -0.92 5.20
N PHE A 51 -3.58 -0.12 5.25
CA PHE A 51 -4.94 -0.63 5.50
C PHE A 51 -5.44 -1.45 4.31
N MET A 52 -5.27 -0.96 3.08
CA MET A 52 -5.60 -1.70 1.87
C MET A 52 -4.85 -3.03 1.79
N ARG A 53 -3.55 -3.03 2.11
CA ARG A 53 -2.74 -4.26 2.19
C ARG A 53 -3.32 -5.26 3.18
N LYS A 54 -3.66 -4.83 4.39
CA LYS A 54 -4.25 -5.71 5.42
C LYS A 54 -5.59 -6.28 4.94
N ASN A 55 -6.45 -5.43 4.38
CA ASN A 55 -7.76 -5.85 3.90
C ASN A 55 -7.64 -6.86 2.75
N HIS A 56 -6.84 -6.55 1.74
CA HIS A 56 -6.65 -7.43 0.57
C HIS A 56 -6.06 -8.79 0.94
N LEU A 57 -5.03 -8.82 1.80
CA LEU A 57 -4.46 -10.09 2.27
C LEU A 57 -5.45 -10.90 3.11
N ASN A 58 -6.30 -10.25 3.90
CA ASN A 58 -7.35 -10.91 4.65
C ASN A 58 -8.42 -11.50 3.72
N THR A 59 -8.81 -10.79 2.67
CA THR A 59 -9.73 -11.30 1.63
C THR A 59 -9.18 -12.55 0.96
N ILE A 60 -7.92 -12.52 0.49
CA ILE A 60 -7.26 -13.70 -0.11
C ILE A 60 -7.28 -14.88 0.86
N ARG A 61 -6.97 -14.65 2.14
CA ARG A 61 -6.93 -15.70 3.15
C ARG A 61 -8.32 -16.31 3.40
N ARG A 62 -9.38 -15.48 3.41
CA ARG A 62 -10.76 -15.93 3.57
C ARG A 62 -11.23 -16.74 2.36
N GLU A 63 -10.92 -16.29 1.14
CA GLU A 63 -11.23 -17.03 -0.09
C GLU A 63 -10.56 -18.41 -0.11
N GLU A 64 -9.29 -18.49 0.29
CA GLU A 64 -8.55 -19.75 0.31
C GLU A 64 -9.00 -20.71 1.43
N THR A 65 -9.48 -20.18 2.56
CA THR A 65 -10.00 -21.01 3.66
C THR A 65 -11.42 -21.47 3.38
N GLY A 66 -12.25 -20.64 2.76
CA GLY A 66 -13.62 -20.98 2.34
C GLY A 66 -13.68 -21.96 1.16
N SER A 67 -12.66 -22.00 0.31
CA SER A 67 -12.56 -22.98 -0.80
C SER A 67 -12.21 -24.40 -0.37
N VAL A 68 -11.75 -24.61 0.88
CA VAL A 68 -11.45 -25.95 1.42
C VAL A 68 -12.72 -26.63 1.97
N GLN A 69 -13.80 -25.88 2.10
CA GLN A 69 -15.04 -26.34 2.73
C GLN A 69 -16.21 -26.51 1.75
N LYS A 70 -15.97 -26.33 0.45
CA LYS A 70 -16.93 -26.57 -0.64
C LYS A 70 -16.55 -27.80 -1.45
#